data_AF-A0A3D4EW13-F1
#
_entry.id   AF-A0A3D4EW13-F1
#
_cell.length_a   1.000
_cell.length_b   1.000
_cell.length_c   1.000
_cell.angle_alpha   90.00
_cell.angle_beta   90.00
_cell.angle_gamma   90.00
#
_symmetry.space_group_name_H-M   'P 1'
#
loop_
_entity.id
_entity.type
_entity.pdbx_description
1 polymer ?
#
loop_
_entity_poly.entity_id
_entity_poly.type
_entity_poly.pdbx_seq_one_letter_code
_entity_poly.pdbx_strand_id
1 'polypeptide(L)'
;MNAARTFIALILAIAGSLASEASIIISEFMAGNNTTVVPNSVPGRFDDWIELYNPGPSEQDMGGWRLTNDPDGSDAWIFPAGTIAPANGYLIIFASGNDNPDSKNNLHANFKLAKSGEYLALMAPDESITSAFGPAGSSYPNQSDDVSYGIHPVTDNVVFFENPTPGAKNNEDGIARVAPLEVSPTRGLYQSAQQITLSTTTPSATIYYTTDGSSPLTNNGSPSAYATAYTSPIRISKTTVIRSAATANNFAPSSWEAHTYLLLDIDNANANGTDSNGLNDPILQQTRPAGYGTFPSGDYNMDQRLTRSTAQSPGHNGLTV
;
A
#
# COMPACT_ATOMS: atom_id res chain seq x y z
N MET A 1 -67.28 -51.94 28.01
CA MET A 1 -67.17 -51.12 26.78
C MET A 1 -66.44 -49.84 27.15
N ASN A 2 -65.11 -49.82 27.07
CA ASN A 2 -64.31 -48.62 27.35
C ASN A 2 -63.74 -48.11 26.02
N ALA A 3 -64.27 -46.98 25.56
CA ALA A 3 -63.84 -46.32 24.34
C ALA A 3 -62.52 -45.57 24.58
N ALA A 4 -61.47 -45.95 23.86
CA ALA A 4 -60.22 -45.22 23.81
C ALA A 4 -60.43 -43.92 23.01
N ARG A 5 -60.11 -42.78 23.63
CA ARG A 5 -60.12 -41.47 22.98
C ARG A 5 -58.75 -41.20 22.36
N THR A 6 -58.68 -41.23 21.04
CA THR A 6 -57.51 -40.85 20.26
C THR A 6 -57.43 -39.33 20.20
N PHE A 7 -56.37 -38.74 20.77
CA PHE A 7 -56.01 -37.34 20.54
C PHE A 7 -55.08 -37.27 19.31
N ILE A 8 -55.53 -36.57 18.26
CA ILE A 8 -54.69 -36.19 17.12
C ILE A 8 -54.08 -34.83 17.45
N ALA A 9 -52.77 -34.78 17.67
CA ALA A 9 -52.02 -33.53 17.78
C ALA A 9 -51.67 -33.05 16.36
N LEU A 10 -52.25 -31.91 15.96
CA LEU A 10 -51.91 -31.23 14.72
C LEU A 10 -50.65 -30.39 14.97
N ILE A 11 -49.48 -30.88 14.54
CA ILE A 11 -48.24 -30.09 14.55
C ILE A 11 -48.26 -29.21 13.31
N LEU A 12 -48.50 -27.91 13.51
CA LEU A 12 -48.34 -26.89 12.48
C LEU A 12 -46.84 -26.60 12.33
N ALA A 13 -46.18 -27.24 11.37
CA ALA A 13 -44.80 -26.93 11.02
C ALA A 13 -44.77 -25.59 10.27
N ILE A 14 -44.44 -24.51 10.99
CA ILE A 14 -44.03 -23.25 10.36
C ILE A 14 -42.63 -23.50 9.80
N ALA A 15 -42.55 -23.76 8.49
CA ALA A 15 -41.29 -23.75 7.78
C ALA A 15 -40.82 -22.28 7.66
N GLY A 16 -40.19 -21.77 8.70
CA GLY A 16 -39.36 -20.58 8.57
C GLY A 16 -38.14 -20.98 7.74
N SER A 17 -38.00 -20.42 6.54
CA SER A 17 -36.73 -20.49 5.82
C SER A 17 -35.67 -19.85 6.70
N LEU A 18 -34.60 -20.58 7.01
CA LEU A 18 -33.37 -19.98 7.51
C LEU A 18 -32.78 -19.17 6.36
N ALA A 19 -33.28 -17.95 6.15
CA ALA A 19 -32.56 -16.97 5.39
C ALA A 19 -31.29 -16.70 6.20
N SER A 20 -30.13 -17.01 5.63
CA SER A 20 -28.86 -16.48 6.14
C SER A 20 -29.02 -14.98 6.18
N GLU A 21 -28.87 -14.34 7.35
CA GLU A 21 -28.73 -12.90 7.38
C GLU A 21 -27.56 -12.52 6.47
N ALA A 22 -27.80 -11.57 5.58
CA ALA A 22 -26.80 -11.15 4.62
C ALA A 22 -25.74 -10.38 5.42
N SER A 23 -24.51 -10.89 5.43
CA SER A 23 -23.43 -10.29 6.22
C SER A 23 -23.06 -8.92 5.67
N ILE A 24 -22.88 -7.94 6.56
CA ILE A 24 -22.30 -6.64 6.18
C ILE A 24 -20.88 -6.86 5.69
N ILE A 25 -20.54 -6.24 4.57
CA ILE A 25 -19.23 -6.33 3.93
C ILE A 25 -18.59 -4.95 3.79
N ILE A 26 -17.26 -4.91 3.75
CA ILE A 26 -16.54 -3.75 3.22
C ILE A 26 -16.61 -3.85 1.70
N SER A 27 -17.34 -2.93 1.06
CA SER A 27 -17.55 -2.92 -0.40
C SER A 27 -16.41 -2.25 -1.13
N GLU A 28 -15.91 -1.14 -0.59
CA GLU A 28 -14.92 -0.27 -1.24
C GLU A 28 -14.17 0.53 -0.17
N PHE A 29 -12.90 0.82 -0.39
CA PHE A 29 -12.14 1.75 0.45
C PHE A 29 -11.06 2.45 -0.36
N MET A 30 -10.54 3.55 0.18
CA MET A 30 -9.45 4.33 -0.43
C MET A 30 -8.42 4.71 0.62
N ALA A 31 -7.16 4.27 0.41
CA ALA A 31 -6.01 4.56 1.27
C ALA A 31 -5.05 5.55 0.58
N GLY A 32 -5.53 6.77 0.37
CA GLY A 32 -4.90 7.79 -0.47
C GLY A 32 -5.94 8.59 -1.22
N ASN A 33 -6.57 9.55 -0.55
CA ASN A 33 -7.54 10.46 -1.18
C ASN A 33 -6.92 11.86 -1.32
N ASN A 34 -6.95 12.43 -2.53
CA ASN A 34 -6.41 13.76 -2.79
C ASN A 34 -7.42 14.67 -3.48
N THR A 35 -8.34 14.11 -4.27
CA THR A 35 -9.33 14.85 -5.03
C THR A 35 -10.73 14.25 -5.00
N THR A 36 -10.87 12.98 -4.60
CA THR A 36 -12.15 12.28 -4.58
C THR A 36 -13.08 12.83 -3.50
N VAL A 37 -14.21 13.41 -3.93
CA VAL A 37 -15.22 13.96 -3.03
C VAL A 37 -16.19 12.85 -2.61
N VAL A 38 -16.14 12.51 -1.33
CA VAL A 38 -17.09 11.58 -0.69
C VAL A 38 -18.41 12.31 -0.34
N PRO A 39 -19.59 11.67 -0.49
CA PRO A 39 -20.86 12.27 -0.09
C PRO A 39 -20.87 12.75 1.36
N ASN A 40 -21.47 13.91 1.62
CA ASN A 40 -21.54 14.57 2.93
C ASN A 40 -20.18 14.89 3.58
N SER A 41 -19.05 14.77 2.87
CA SER A 41 -17.74 15.14 3.40
C SER A 41 -17.65 16.65 3.69
N VAL A 42 -16.78 17.01 4.62
CA VAL A 42 -16.42 18.42 4.86
C VAL A 42 -15.64 18.93 3.64
N PRO A 43 -16.05 20.06 3.01
CA PRO A 43 -15.35 20.59 1.85
C PRO A 43 -13.86 20.82 2.09
N GLY A 44 -13.01 20.33 1.19
CA GLY A 44 -11.56 20.44 1.27
C GLY A 44 -10.87 19.42 2.19
N ARG A 45 -11.62 18.49 2.80
CA ARG A 45 -11.06 17.27 3.41
C ARG A 45 -11.08 16.12 2.41
N PHE A 46 -9.95 15.45 2.30
CA PHE A 46 -9.73 14.25 1.50
C PHE A 46 -9.15 13.17 2.41
N ASP A 47 -9.90 12.81 3.46
CA ASP A 47 -9.52 11.70 4.32
C ASP A 47 -9.68 10.37 3.57
N ASP A 48 -8.90 9.38 3.98
CA ASP A 48 -9.14 7.98 3.62
C ASP A 48 -10.54 7.57 4.06
N TRP A 49 -11.16 6.64 3.36
CA TRP A 49 -12.52 6.22 3.66
C TRP A 49 -12.71 4.74 3.42
N ILE A 50 -13.64 4.17 4.18
CA ILE A 50 -14.09 2.79 4.13
C ILE A 50 -15.60 2.83 3.94
N GLU A 51 -16.11 2.07 2.97
CA GLU A 51 -17.52 1.89 2.73
C GLU A 51 -17.94 0.47 3.10
N LEU A 52 -19.02 0.41 3.87
CA LEU A 52 -19.74 -0.82 4.14
C LEU A 52 -20.98 -0.92 3.26
N TYR A 53 -21.27 -2.11 2.76
CA TYR A 53 -22.52 -2.43 2.10
C TYR A 53 -23.33 -3.42 2.92
N ASN A 54 -24.61 -3.11 3.11
CA ASN A 54 -25.60 -4.02 3.67
C ASN A 54 -26.40 -4.67 2.53
N PRO A 55 -26.10 -5.92 2.13
CA PRO A 55 -26.87 -6.64 1.12
C PRO A 55 -28.26 -7.11 1.60
N GLY A 56 -28.57 -6.91 2.89
CA GLY A 56 -29.81 -7.37 3.51
C GLY A 56 -31.03 -6.52 3.14
N PRO A 57 -32.24 -7.11 3.21
CA PRO A 57 -33.49 -6.41 2.93
C PRO A 57 -33.96 -5.49 4.08
N SER A 58 -33.26 -5.50 5.22
CA SER A 58 -33.55 -4.69 6.41
C SER A 58 -32.33 -3.90 6.85
N GLU A 59 -32.56 -2.79 7.55
CA GLU A 59 -31.49 -2.04 8.20
C GLU A 59 -30.82 -2.88 9.29
N GLN A 60 -29.52 -2.66 9.48
CA GLN A 60 -28.70 -3.36 10.47
C GLN A 60 -28.18 -2.35 11.50
N ASP A 61 -28.40 -2.65 12.79
CA ASP A 61 -27.73 -1.93 13.87
C ASP A 61 -26.26 -2.38 13.93
N MET A 62 -25.38 -1.41 13.73
CA MET A 62 -23.93 -1.55 13.75
C MET A 62 -23.32 -1.16 15.10
N GLY A 63 -24.13 -0.73 16.07
CA GLY A 63 -23.67 -0.39 17.41
C GLY A 63 -22.87 -1.54 18.04
N GLY A 64 -21.63 -1.26 18.43
CA GLY A 64 -20.75 -2.27 19.02
C GLY A 64 -20.06 -3.21 18.03
N TRP A 65 -20.23 -3.02 16.72
CA TRP A 65 -19.33 -3.62 15.71
C TRP A 65 -17.94 -2.99 15.79
N ARG A 66 -16.96 -3.54 15.08
CA ARG A 66 -15.56 -3.10 15.12
C ARG A 66 -14.96 -2.97 13.71
N LEU A 67 -14.15 -1.94 13.49
CA LEU A 67 -13.23 -1.81 12.37
C LEU A 67 -11.79 -1.77 12.87
N THR A 68 -10.88 -2.46 12.22
CA THR A 68 -9.46 -2.46 12.59
C THR A 68 -8.57 -2.61 11.36
N ASN A 69 -7.38 -2.02 11.43
CA ASN A 69 -6.26 -2.29 10.52
C ASN A 69 -5.12 -3.09 11.21
N ASP A 70 -5.33 -3.55 12.44
CA ASP A 70 -4.46 -4.45 13.19
C ASP A 70 -4.91 -5.91 13.01
N PRO A 71 -4.07 -6.80 12.47
CA PRO A 71 -4.38 -8.23 12.38
C PRO A 71 -4.72 -8.90 13.71
N ASP A 72 -4.22 -8.37 14.83
CA ASP A 72 -4.53 -8.87 16.18
C ASP A 72 -5.87 -8.32 16.70
N GLY A 73 -6.44 -7.31 16.04
CA GLY A 73 -7.71 -6.65 16.37
C GLY A 73 -7.71 -5.89 17.70
N SER A 74 -6.54 -5.69 18.31
CA SER A 74 -6.40 -5.21 19.68
C SER A 74 -6.76 -3.73 19.86
N ASP A 75 -6.68 -2.96 18.78
CA ASP A 75 -6.92 -1.52 18.72
C ASP A 75 -8.21 -1.14 17.97
N ALA A 76 -9.08 -2.12 17.72
CA ALA A 76 -10.25 -1.94 16.88
C ALA A 76 -11.14 -0.77 17.32
N TRP A 77 -11.47 0.09 16.36
CA TRP A 77 -12.43 1.17 16.54
C TRP A 77 -13.85 0.59 16.63
N ILE A 78 -14.59 0.96 17.68
CA ILE A 78 -15.94 0.46 17.93
C ILE A 78 -16.95 1.46 17.40
N PHE A 79 -17.91 0.98 16.60
CA PHE A 79 -18.99 1.79 16.09
C PHE A 79 -19.86 2.35 17.23
N PRO A 80 -20.18 3.66 17.22
CA PRO A 80 -21.07 4.26 18.20
C PRO A 80 -22.46 3.59 18.22
N ALA A 81 -23.08 3.54 19.39
CA ALA A 81 -24.44 3.01 19.54
C ALA A 81 -25.44 3.78 18.66
N GLY A 82 -26.36 3.05 18.02
CA GLY A 82 -27.36 3.62 17.11
C GLY A 82 -26.81 3.94 15.72
N THR A 83 -25.61 3.48 15.37
CA THR A 83 -25.13 3.50 13.99
C THR A 83 -25.93 2.50 13.16
N ILE A 84 -26.58 2.95 12.09
CA ILE A 84 -27.43 2.10 11.25
C ILE A 84 -26.83 1.98 9.84
N ALA A 85 -26.67 0.74 9.37
CA ALA A 85 -26.42 0.45 7.96
C ALA A 85 -27.78 0.22 7.24
N PRO A 86 -28.19 1.09 6.28
CA PRO A 86 -29.51 0.97 5.65
C PRO A 86 -29.67 -0.31 4.84
N ALA A 87 -30.90 -0.81 4.70
CA ALA A 87 -31.22 -1.96 3.84
C ALA A 87 -30.80 -1.72 2.38
N ASN A 88 -30.09 -2.66 1.76
CA ASN A 88 -29.51 -2.50 0.42
C ASN A 88 -28.74 -1.18 0.25
N GLY A 89 -28.15 -0.68 1.33
CA GLY A 89 -27.55 0.65 1.40
C GLY A 89 -26.09 0.60 1.84
N TYR A 90 -25.49 1.79 1.81
CA TYR A 90 -24.08 2.01 2.06
C TYR A 90 -23.88 2.86 3.30
N LEU A 91 -22.81 2.58 4.05
CA LEU A 91 -22.38 3.36 5.21
C LEU A 91 -20.90 3.71 5.04
N ILE A 92 -20.57 4.99 5.14
CA ILE A 92 -19.21 5.50 4.95
C ILE A 92 -18.60 5.86 6.30
N ILE A 93 -17.33 5.48 6.47
CA ILE A 93 -16.51 5.77 7.64
C ILE A 93 -15.20 6.40 7.14
N PHE A 94 -14.84 7.56 7.65
CA PHE A 94 -13.55 8.18 7.35
C PHE A 94 -12.44 7.60 8.22
N ALA A 95 -11.40 7.03 7.62
CA ALA A 95 -10.21 6.55 8.33
C ALA A 95 -9.24 7.73 8.53
N SER A 96 -9.60 8.63 9.44
CA SER A 96 -8.89 9.91 9.62
C SER A 96 -7.81 9.92 10.70
N GLY A 97 -7.69 8.85 11.49
CA GLY A 97 -6.82 8.80 12.66
C GLY A 97 -7.36 9.55 13.88
N ASN A 98 -8.65 9.90 13.88
CA ASN A 98 -9.34 10.65 14.93
C ASN A 98 -10.80 10.23 14.94
N ASP A 99 -11.30 9.67 16.04
CA ASP A 99 -12.65 9.12 16.15
C ASP A 99 -13.74 10.14 16.50
N ASN A 100 -13.39 11.42 16.61
CA ASN A 100 -14.38 12.47 16.81
C ASN A 100 -15.18 12.71 15.52
N PRO A 101 -16.53 12.74 15.60
CA PRO A 101 -17.35 13.15 14.46
C PRO A 101 -16.96 14.55 13.98
N ASP A 102 -16.98 14.75 12.66
CA ASP A 102 -16.72 16.05 12.07
C ASP A 102 -17.92 17.02 12.19
N SER A 103 -17.77 18.22 11.63
CA SER A 103 -18.85 19.24 11.61
C SER A 103 -20.11 18.82 10.83
N LYS A 104 -20.05 17.73 10.06
CA LYS A 104 -21.15 17.12 9.31
C LYS A 104 -21.69 15.87 10.00
N ASN A 105 -21.18 15.57 11.20
CA ASN A 105 -21.52 14.42 12.02
C ASN A 105 -21.24 13.08 11.30
N ASN A 106 -20.22 13.05 10.43
CA ASN A 106 -19.76 11.81 9.81
C ASN A 106 -19.03 10.93 10.81
N LEU A 107 -19.00 9.63 10.55
CA LEU A 107 -18.22 8.67 11.32
C LEU A 107 -16.74 8.79 10.95
N HIS A 108 -15.88 8.80 11.95
CA HIS A 108 -14.44 8.71 11.77
C HIS A 108 -13.88 7.58 12.63
N ALA A 109 -12.99 6.76 12.05
CA ALA A 109 -12.19 5.80 12.80
C ALA A 109 -10.93 6.46 13.38
N ASN A 110 -10.41 5.88 14.45
CA ASN A 110 -9.20 6.33 15.16
C ASN A 110 -7.89 5.97 14.44
N PHE A 111 -7.94 5.35 13.25
CA PHE A 111 -6.78 4.99 12.43
C PHE A 111 -6.87 5.58 11.01
N LYS A 112 -5.76 5.53 10.28
CA LYS A 112 -5.65 5.85 8.85
C LYS A 112 -5.27 4.61 8.06
N LEU A 113 -5.53 4.61 6.77
CA LEU A 113 -5.16 3.49 5.91
C LEU A 113 -3.78 3.70 5.28
N ALA A 114 -2.90 2.71 5.38
CA ALA A 114 -1.58 2.77 4.78
C ALA A 114 -1.65 2.58 3.26
N LYS A 115 -1.21 3.58 2.50
CA LYS A 115 -1.08 3.50 1.03
C LYS A 115 -0.16 2.36 0.56
N SER A 116 0.79 1.94 1.41
CA SER A 116 1.70 0.83 1.12
C SER A 116 1.07 -0.57 1.28
N GLY A 117 -0.20 -0.65 1.66
CA GLY A 117 -0.82 -1.92 2.02
C GLY A 117 -0.73 -2.23 3.52
N GLU A 118 -1.82 -2.73 4.07
CA GLU A 118 -1.91 -3.30 5.43
C GLU A 118 -3.13 -4.23 5.54
N TYR A 119 -3.51 -4.59 6.76
CA TYR A 119 -4.75 -5.32 7.05
C TYR A 119 -5.93 -4.35 7.19
N LEU A 120 -7.13 -4.82 6.87
CA LEU A 120 -8.37 -4.10 7.17
C LEU A 120 -9.48 -5.12 7.41
N ALA A 121 -10.19 -5.03 8.51
CA ALA A 121 -11.31 -5.91 8.80
C ALA A 121 -12.49 -5.22 9.47
N LEU A 122 -13.67 -5.74 9.15
CA LEU A 122 -14.93 -5.51 9.84
C LEU A 122 -15.25 -6.75 10.70
N MET A 123 -15.55 -6.51 11.97
CA MET A 123 -15.88 -7.55 12.94
C MET A 123 -17.23 -7.28 13.59
N ALA A 124 -18.02 -8.34 13.77
CA ALA A 124 -19.26 -8.30 14.51
C ALA A 124 -19.00 -8.13 16.02
N PRO A 125 -20.04 -7.85 16.84
CA PRO A 125 -19.88 -7.67 18.28
C PRO A 125 -19.33 -8.89 19.03
N ASP A 126 -19.46 -10.09 18.46
CA ASP A 126 -18.91 -11.35 18.97
C ASP A 126 -17.46 -11.61 18.51
N GLU A 127 -16.82 -10.62 17.91
CA GLU A 127 -15.44 -10.63 17.40
C GLU A 127 -15.23 -11.51 16.16
N SER A 128 -16.30 -12.09 15.58
CA SER A 128 -16.21 -12.77 14.30
C SER A 128 -15.93 -11.77 13.16
N ILE A 129 -14.99 -12.12 12.28
CA ILE A 129 -14.67 -11.32 11.09
C ILE A 129 -15.75 -11.55 10.04
N THR A 130 -16.44 -10.48 9.63
CA THR A 130 -17.47 -10.54 8.59
C THR A 130 -16.93 -10.16 7.21
N SER A 131 -15.87 -9.36 7.16
CA SER A 131 -15.21 -8.93 5.93
C SER A 131 -13.77 -8.51 6.23
N ALA A 132 -12.82 -8.88 5.37
CA ALA A 132 -11.42 -8.52 5.56
C ALA A 132 -10.64 -8.42 4.25
N PHE A 133 -9.64 -7.54 4.25
CA PHE A 133 -8.60 -7.41 3.25
C PHE A 133 -7.24 -7.66 3.93
N GLY A 134 -6.35 -8.38 3.25
CA GLY A 134 -5.11 -8.87 3.86
C GLY A 134 -5.25 -10.03 4.87
N PRO A 135 -6.24 -10.96 4.78
CA PRO A 135 -6.35 -12.03 5.77
C PRO A 135 -5.15 -12.99 5.75
N ALA A 136 -4.98 -13.77 6.82
CA ALA A 136 -3.92 -14.77 6.97
C ALA A 136 -2.49 -14.20 6.89
N GLY A 137 -2.29 -12.99 7.41
CA GLY A 137 -0.97 -12.32 7.45
C GLY A 137 -0.54 -11.71 6.12
N SER A 138 -1.48 -11.49 5.19
CA SER A 138 -1.25 -10.73 3.97
C SER A 138 -1.61 -9.25 4.16
N SER A 139 -1.53 -8.45 3.11
CA SER A 139 -1.96 -7.05 3.11
C SER A 139 -2.71 -6.75 1.82
N TYR A 140 -3.61 -5.77 1.84
CA TYR A 140 -4.10 -5.22 0.58
C TYR A 140 -2.91 -4.61 -0.20
N PRO A 141 -2.93 -4.61 -1.54
CA PRO A 141 -1.80 -4.15 -2.34
C PRO A 141 -1.54 -2.64 -2.18
N ASN A 142 -0.37 -2.17 -2.62
CA ASN A 142 -0.06 -0.74 -2.73
C ASN A 142 -1.18 0.03 -3.46
N GLN A 143 -1.63 1.13 -2.85
CA GLN A 143 -2.70 1.99 -3.34
C GLN A 143 -2.12 3.21 -4.08
N SER A 144 -2.92 3.78 -5.00
CA SER A 144 -2.63 5.06 -5.67
C SER A 144 -3.60 6.12 -5.19
N ASP A 145 -3.23 7.40 -5.31
CA ASP A 145 -4.17 8.45 -4.91
C ASP A 145 -5.40 8.42 -5.81
N ASP A 146 -6.57 8.62 -5.23
CA ASP A 146 -7.86 8.70 -5.92
C ASP A 146 -8.26 7.42 -6.68
N VAL A 147 -7.62 6.28 -6.36
CA VAL A 147 -8.01 4.95 -6.82
C VAL A 147 -8.43 4.15 -5.60
N SER A 148 -9.68 3.71 -5.58
CA SER A 148 -10.22 2.86 -4.51
C SER A 148 -9.98 1.38 -4.82
N TYR A 149 -10.15 0.55 -3.79
CA TYR A 149 -10.01 -0.90 -3.83
C TYR A 149 -11.21 -1.55 -3.17
N GLY A 150 -11.75 -2.60 -3.78
CA GLY A 150 -13.01 -3.17 -3.30
C GLY A 150 -13.49 -4.36 -4.12
N ILE A 151 -14.73 -4.78 -3.86
CA ILE A 151 -15.32 -5.98 -4.45
C ILE A 151 -16.03 -5.62 -5.76
N HIS A 152 -15.69 -6.33 -6.84
CA HIS A 152 -16.34 -6.17 -8.13
C HIS A 152 -17.79 -6.66 -8.07
N PRO A 153 -18.78 -5.85 -8.48
CA PRO A 153 -20.21 -6.09 -8.23
C PRO A 153 -20.83 -7.32 -8.93
N VAL A 154 -20.11 -7.94 -9.87
CA VAL A 154 -20.58 -9.08 -10.68
C VAL A 154 -19.73 -10.33 -10.51
N THR A 155 -18.44 -10.16 -10.24
CA THR A 155 -17.48 -11.29 -10.22
C THR A 155 -17.04 -11.63 -8.81
N ASP A 156 -17.38 -10.79 -7.83
CA ASP A 156 -16.92 -10.84 -6.44
C ASP A 156 -15.40 -10.84 -6.26
N ASN A 157 -14.65 -10.62 -7.35
CA ASN A 157 -13.21 -10.44 -7.31
C ASN A 157 -12.87 -9.11 -6.68
N VAL A 158 -11.77 -9.08 -5.93
CA VAL A 158 -11.25 -7.82 -5.41
C VAL A 158 -10.43 -7.12 -6.50
N VAL A 159 -10.76 -5.86 -6.77
CA VAL A 159 -10.23 -5.06 -7.87
C VAL A 159 -9.99 -3.61 -7.46
N PHE A 160 -9.29 -2.86 -8.30
CA PHE A 160 -9.16 -1.41 -8.17
C PHE A 160 -10.23 -0.70 -9.01
N PHE A 161 -10.71 0.44 -8.53
CA PHE A 161 -11.61 1.32 -9.27
C PHE A 161 -10.95 2.68 -9.50
N GLU A 162 -10.70 3.01 -10.77
CA GLU A 162 -10.20 4.36 -11.16
C GLU A 162 -11.32 5.42 -11.11
N ASN A 163 -12.57 4.97 -11.02
CA ASN A 163 -13.75 5.79 -10.81
C ASN A 163 -14.46 5.32 -9.52
N PRO A 164 -14.00 5.78 -8.34
CA PRO A 164 -14.56 5.37 -7.05
C PRO A 164 -16.04 5.73 -6.89
N THR A 165 -16.78 4.95 -6.12
CA THR A 165 -18.25 5.08 -5.98
C THR A 165 -18.74 5.24 -4.54
N PRO A 166 -18.17 6.15 -3.72
CA PRO A 166 -18.58 6.30 -2.34
C PRO A 166 -20.08 6.66 -2.22
N GLY A 167 -20.79 5.90 -1.39
CA GLY A 167 -22.23 5.96 -1.15
C GLY A 167 -23.08 5.20 -2.18
N ALA A 168 -22.48 4.42 -3.09
CA ALA A 168 -23.16 3.78 -4.21
C ALA A 168 -22.57 2.42 -4.57
N LYS A 169 -23.22 1.72 -5.50
CA LYS A 169 -22.74 0.44 -6.01
C LYS A 169 -21.46 0.63 -6.82
N ASN A 170 -20.42 -0.15 -6.51
CA ASN A 170 -19.21 -0.29 -7.31
C ASN A 170 -19.50 -0.49 -8.81
N ASN A 171 -18.67 0.13 -9.65
CA ASN A 171 -18.78 0.02 -11.10
C ASN A 171 -18.33 -1.36 -11.61
N GLU A 172 -18.84 -1.77 -12.77
CA GLU A 172 -18.42 -3.01 -13.45
C GLU A 172 -17.11 -2.86 -14.24
N ASP A 173 -16.50 -1.68 -14.24
CA ASP A 173 -15.22 -1.40 -14.90
C ASP A 173 -14.01 -1.57 -13.98
N GLY A 174 -14.21 -2.08 -12.75
CA GLY A 174 -13.12 -2.37 -11.82
C GLY A 174 -12.11 -3.34 -12.42
N ILE A 175 -10.83 -2.99 -12.36
CA ILE A 175 -9.74 -3.73 -13.01
C ILE A 175 -8.84 -4.36 -11.95
N ALA A 176 -8.57 -5.66 -12.10
CA ALA A 176 -7.52 -6.31 -11.31
C ALA A 176 -6.15 -5.72 -11.71
N ARG A 177 -5.31 -5.39 -10.74
CA ARG A 177 -3.95 -4.90 -10.99
C ARG A 177 -2.95 -6.03 -10.84
N VAL A 178 -1.87 -6.00 -11.62
CA VAL A 178 -0.72 -6.88 -11.37
C VAL A 178 -0.22 -6.63 -9.95
N ALA A 179 -0.05 -7.70 -9.19
CA ALA A 179 0.39 -7.65 -7.81
C ALA A 179 1.74 -6.92 -7.69
N PRO A 180 2.02 -6.27 -6.53
CA PRO A 180 3.30 -5.62 -6.27
C PRO A 180 4.49 -6.53 -6.61
N LEU A 181 5.60 -5.90 -6.95
CA LEU A 181 6.83 -6.63 -7.24
C LEU A 181 7.54 -6.93 -5.92
N GLU A 182 8.08 -8.13 -5.82
CA GLU A 182 9.01 -8.50 -4.78
C GLU A 182 10.43 -8.35 -5.32
N VAL A 183 11.24 -7.54 -4.64
CA VAL A 183 12.62 -7.21 -5.03
C VAL A 183 13.60 -7.67 -3.96
N SER A 184 14.55 -8.51 -4.36
CA SER A 184 15.56 -9.06 -3.45
C SER A 184 16.97 -9.03 -4.07
N PRO A 185 18.02 -8.63 -3.36
CA PRO A 185 17.98 -8.01 -2.04
C PRO A 185 17.31 -6.62 -2.08
N THR A 186 16.83 -6.16 -0.92
CA THR A 186 16.18 -4.85 -0.81
C THR A 186 17.16 -3.70 -1.12
N ARG A 187 16.64 -2.49 -1.33
CA ARG A 187 17.45 -1.28 -1.53
C ARG A 187 18.35 -1.02 -0.31
N GLY A 188 19.54 -0.47 -0.54
CA GLY A 188 20.45 -0.18 0.56
C GLY A 188 21.90 0.06 0.14
N LEU A 189 22.76 0.10 1.15
CA LEU A 189 24.21 0.21 1.02
C LEU A 189 24.84 -1.18 0.90
N TYR A 190 25.70 -1.36 -0.10
CA TYR A 190 26.42 -2.60 -0.35
C TYR A 190 27.90 -2.31 -0.63
N GLN A 191 28.77 -3.18 -0.13
CA GLN A 191 30.23 -3.09 -0.36
C GLN A 191 30.71 -4.06 -1.46
N SER A 192 29.78 -4.78 -2.11
CA SER A 192 30.09 -5.74 -3.17
C SER A 192 28.97 -5.79 -4.20
N ALA A 193 29.27 -6.33 -5.38
CA ALA A 193 28.30 -6.49 -6.45
C ALA A 193 27.10 -7.35 -6.01
N GLN A 194 25.89 -6.91 -6.37
CA GLN A 194 24.64 -7.59 -6.02
C GLN A 194 24.01 -8.26 -7.25
N GLN A 195 23.22 -9.31 -7.00
CA GLN A 195 22.31 -9.88 -7.98
C GLN A 195 20.88 -9.62 -7.53
N ILE A 196 20.16 -8.80 -8.29
CA ILE A 196 18.80 -8.39 -7.97
C ILE A 196 17.81 -9.31 -8.68
N THR A 197 16.93 -9.94 -7.92
CA THR A 197 15.82 -10.73 -8.41
C THR A 197 14.51 -9.97 -8.26
N LEU A 198 13.71 -9.99 -9.33
CA LEU A 198 12.36 -9.43 -9.37
C LEU A 198 11.35 -10.58 -9.49
N SER A 199 10.24 -10.51 -8.78
CA SER A 199 9.13 -11.46 -8.90
C SER A 199 7.79 -10.80 -8.62
N THR A 200 6.70 -11.45 -9.03
CA THR A 200 5.33 -11.07 -8.67
C THR A 200 4.50 -12.34 -8.51
N THR A 201 3.46 -12.28 -7.69
CA THR A 201 2.52 -13.39 -7.49
C THR A 201 1.51 -13.50 -8.63
N THR A 202 1.37 -12.48 -9.49
CA THR A 202 0.46 -12.53 -10.65
C THR A 202 0.99 -13.51 -11.70
N PRO A 203 0.27 -14.62 -11.97
CA PRO A 203 0.69 -15.59 -12.97
C PRO A 203 0.79 -14.96 -14.36
N SER A 204 1.79 -15.38 -15.14
CA SER A 204 2.01 -14.91 -16.52
C SER A 204 2.26 -13.41 -16.69
N ALA A 205 2.50 -12.67 -15.60
CA ALA A 205 2.93 -11.27 -15.69
C ALA A 205 4.35 -11.16 -16.27
N THR A 206 4.55 -10.15 -17.11
CA THR A 206 5.89 -9.78 -17.61
C THR A 206 6.39 -8.58 -16.84
N ILE A 207 7.55 -8.72 -16.19
CA ILE A 207 8.20 -7.66 -15.43
C ILE A 207 9.15 -6.90 -16.35
N TYR A 208 9.12 -5.58 -16.29
CA TYR A 208 10.02 -4.67 -16.99
C TYR A 208 10.81 -3.84 -15.99
N TYR A 209 12.06 -3.54 -16.32
CA TYR A 209 12.93 -2.71 -15.49
C TYR A 209 13.80 -1.75 -16.30
N THR A 210 14.30 -0.72 -15.63
CA THR A 210 15.31 0.23 -16.12
C THR A 210 16.39 0.42 -15.06
N THR A 211 17.61 0.75 -15.49
CA THR A 211 18.76 0.99 -14.59
C THR A 211 19.30 2.42 -14.68
N ASP A 212 18.70 3.25 -15.52
CA ASP A 212 19.06 4.64 -15.80
C ASP A 212 18.11 5.65 -15.11
N GLY A 213 17.16 5.16 -14.30
CA GLY A 213 16.16 5.98 -13.61
C GLY A 213 14.95 6.37 -14.46
N SER A 214 14.91 6.04 -15.75
CA SER A 214 13.72 6.25 -16.60
C SER A 214 12.56 5.34 -16.16
N SER A 215 11.32 5.69 -16.52
CA SER A 215 10.17 4.84 -16.15
C SER A 215 10.15 3.55 -16.98
N PRO A 216 9.86 2.37 -16.38
CA PRO A 216 9.80 1.10 -17.11
C PRO A 216 8.54 0.97 -17.97
N LEU A 217 7.47 1.67 -17.63
CA LEU A 217 6.25 1.73 -18.44
C LEU A 217 5.94 3.19 -18.80
N THR A 218 5.25 3.36 -19.92
CA THR A 218 4.56 4.60 -20.29
C THR A 218 3.31 4.78 -19.42
N ASN A 219 2.73 5.98 -19.42
CA ASN A 219 1.49 6.26 -18.68
C ASN A 219 0.31 5.38 -19.13
N ASN A 220 0.36 4.82 -20.34
CA ASN A 220 -0.66 3.92 -20.88
C ASN A 220 -0.35 2.44 -20.56
N GLY A 221 0.60 2.16 -19.66
CA GLY A 221 0.93 0.80 -19.24
C GLY A 221 1.76 -0.02 -20.23
N SER A 222 2.13 0.53 -21.39
CA SER A 222 3.02 -0.14 -22.36
C SER A 222 4.49 0.02 -21.94
N PRO A 223 5.38 -0.95 -22.24
CA PRO A 223 6.82 -0.82 -21.97
C PRO A 223 7.41 0.45 -22.58
N SER A 224 8.27 1.14 -21.82
CA SER A 224 8.97 2.32 -22.33
C SER A 224 10.10 1.93 -23.28
N ALA A 225 10.62 2.90 -24.03
CA ALA A 225 11.75 2.68 -24.95
C ALA A 225 13.07 2.28 -24.23
N TYR A 226 13.16 2.51 -22.92
CA TYR A 226 14.33 2.18 -22.09
C TYR A 226 14.13 0.89 -21.29
N ALA A 227 12.92 0.33 -21.33
CA ALA A 227 12.55 -0.82 -20.52
C ALA A 227 13.18 -2.11 -21.06
N THR A 228 13.70 -2.91 -20.14
CA THR A 228 14.20 -4.26 -20.41
C THR A 228 13.26 -5.27 -19.75
N ALA A 229 12.82 -6.28 -20.50
CA ALA A 229 12.05 -7.39 -19.93
C ALA A 229 12.94 -8.24 -19.02
N TYR A 230 12.48 -8.49 -17.80
CA TYR A 230 13.21 -9.28 -16.81
C TYR A 230 13.09 -10.78 -17.12
N THR A 231 14.22 -11.41 -17.41
CA THR A 231 14.31 -12.84 -17.72
C THR A 231 15.35 -13.57 -16.85
N SER A 232 16.26 -12.83 -16.21
CA SER A 232 17.30 -13.34 -15.33
C SER A 232 17.72 -12.27 -14.31
N PRO A 233 18.36 -12.66 -13.18
CA PRO A 233 18.80 -11.72 -12.16
C PRO A 233 19.69 -10.60 -12.71
N ILE A 234 19.45 -9.37 -12.24
CA ILE A 234 20.16 -8.17 -12.68
C ILE A 234 21.43 -8.02 -11.84
N ARG A 235 22.60 -8.18 -12.47
CA ARG A 235 23.87 -7.92 -11.79
C ARG A 235 24.16 -6.42 -11.75
N ILE A 236 24.34 -5.88 -10.55
CA ILE A 236 24.81 -4.50 -10.34
C ILE A 236 26.17 -4.51 -9.66
N SER A 237 27.12 -3.72 -10.18
CA SER A 237 28.48 -3.60 -9.63
C SER A 237 28.89 -2.15 -9.39
N LYS A 238 27.94 -1.22 -9.47
CA LYS A 238 28.11 0.19 -9.11
C LYS A 238 26.78 0.75 -8.64
N THR A 239 26.80 1.93 -8.03
CA THR A 239 25.57 2.59 -7.57
C THR A 239 24.57 2.68 -8.71
N THR A 240 23.39 2.08 -8.51
CA THR A 240 22.38 1.89 -9.56
C THR A 240 20.99 2.09 -8.97
N VAL A 241 20.12 2.78 -9.69
CA VAL A 241 18.69 2.83 -9.40
C VAL A 241 18.00 1.86 -10.33
N ILE A 242 17.27 0.89 -9.77
CA ILE A 242 16.40 0.01 -10.52
C ILE A 242 14.98 0.52 -10.37
N ARG A 243 14.33 0.84 -11.50
CA ARG A 243 12.88 1.06 -11.53
C ARG A 243 12.22 -0.10 -12.22
N SER A 244 11.14 -0.64 -11.66
CA SER A 244 10.47 -1.83 -12.19
C SER A 244 8.95 -1.72 -12.11
N ALA A 245 8.27 -2.35 -13.07
CA ALA A 245 6.82 -2.52 -13.08
C ALA A 245 6.45 -3.72 -13.96
N ALA A 246 5.27 -4.28 -13.78
CA ALA A 246 4.82 -5.47 -14.50
C ALA A 246 3.47 -5.29 -15.18
N THR A 247 3.27 -6.04 -16.26
CA THR A 247 2.02 -6.05 -17.04
C THR A 247 1.53 -7.49 -17.20
N ALA A 248 0.22 -7.68 -17.21
CA ALA A 248 -0.41 -8.94 -17.57
C ALA A 248 -1.67 -8.68 -18.40
N ASN A 249 -2.07 -9.64 -19.24
CA ASN A 249 -3.26 -9.52 -20.06
C ASN A 249 -4.51 -9.42 -19.18
N ASN A 250 -5.38 -8.44 -19.46
CA ASN A 250 -6.59 -8.13 -18.68
C ASN A 250 -6.32 -7.64 -17.25
N PHE A 251 -5.10 -7.19 -16.95
CA PHE A 251 -4.77 -6.52 -15.69
C PHE A 251 -4.31 -5.10 -15.96
N ALA A 252 -4.64 -4.19 -15.05
CA ALA A 252 -3.93 -2.92 -14.95
C ALA A 252 -2.46 -3.19 -14.57
N PRO A 253 -1.49 -2.41 -15.08
CA PRO A 253 -0.08 -2.57 -14.72
C PRO A 253 0.16 -2.44 -13.22
N SER A 254 1.19 -3.10 -12.70
CA SER A 254 1.60 -2.91 -11.31
C SER A 254 1.98 -1.44 -11.06
N SER A 255 1.96 -1.04 -9.80
CA SER A 255 2.61 0.21 -9.39
C SER A 255 4.09 0.20 -9.81
N TRP A 256 4.64 1.39 -10.03
CA TRP A 256 6.07 1.53 -10.29
C TRP A 256 6.83 1.43 -8.98
N GLU A 257 7.86 0.60 -8.96
CA GLU A 257 8.76 0.46 -7.83
C GLU A 257 10.14 1.05 -8.15
N ALA A 258 10.78 1.64 -7.15
CA ALA A 258 12.12 2.22 -7.27
C ALA A 258 13.01 1.75 -6.12
N HIS A 259 14.09 1.07 -6.47
CA HIS A 259 15.09 0.55 -5.54
C HIS A 259 16.44 1.18 -5.86
N THR A 260 17.00 1.92 -4.89
CA THR A 260 18.33 2.53 -5.01
C THR A 260 19.35 1.66 -4.29
N TYR A 261 20.37 1.23 -5.03
CA TYR A 261 21.47 0.46 -4.48
C TYR A 261 22.72 1.34 -4.51
N LEU A 262 23.20 1.72 -3.33
CA LEU A 262 24.44 2.44 -3.18
C LEU A 262 25.55 1.39 -3.06
N LEU A 263 26.37 1.26 -4.11
CA LEU A 263 27.57 0.44 -4.05
C LEU A 263 28.75 1.37 -3.85
N LEU A 264 29.31 1.34 -2.64
CA LEU A 264 30.40 2.20 -2.22
C LEU A 264 31.46 1.32 -1.55
N ASP A 265 32.70 1.45 -1.99
CA ASP A 265 33.85 0.91 -1.27
C ASP A 265 34.34 1.98 -0.28
N ILE A 266 33.69 2.06 0.89
CA ILE A 266 33.96 3.11 1.88
C ILE A 266 35.30 2.91 2.60
N ASP A 267 35.79 1.67 2.63
CA ASP A 267 37.00 1.29 3.36
C ASP A 267 38.26 1.35 2.47
N ASN A 268 38.13 1.18 1.15
CA ASN A 268 39.26 1.18 0.20
C ASN A 268 39.19 2.29 -0.86
N ALA A 269 38.38 3.34 -0.67
CA ALA A 269 38.44 4.52 -1.52
C ALA A 269 39.82 5.18 -1.42
N ASN A 270 40.53 5.28 -2.54
CA ASN A 270 41.72 6.10 -2.65
C ASN A 270 41.36 7.57 -2.39
N ALA A 271 42.35 8.40 -2.05
CA ALA A 271 42.13 9.83 -1.75
C ALA A 271 41.42 10.63 -2.87
N ASN A 272 41.39 10.11 -4.10
CA ASN A 272 40.69 10.68 -5.27
C ASN A 272 39.27 10.12 -5.48
N GLY A 273 38.73 9.33 -4.55
CA GLY A 273 37.39 8.73 -4.63
C GLY A 273 37.27 7.58 -5.63
N THR A 274 38.38 7.03 -6.12
CA THR A 274 38.39 5.80 -6.95
C THR A 274 38.83 4.61 -6.11
N ASP A 275 38.38 3.41 -6.44
CA ASP A 275 38.89 2.18 -5.84
C ASP A 275 39.35 1.19 -6.94
N SER A 276 40.17 0.21 -6.56
CA SER A 276 40.67 -0.82 -7.48
C SER A 276 39.60 -1.82 -7.93
N ASN A 277 38.44 -1.84 -7.28
CA ASN A 277 37.32 -2.72 -7.55
C ASN A 277 36.30 -2.10 -8.54
N GLY A 278 36.49 -0.83 -8.90
CA GLY A 278 35.62 -0.05 -9.78
C GLY A 278 34.23 0.23 -9.21
N LEU A 279 34.05 0.20 -7.89
CA LEU A 279 32.75 0.38 -7.24
C LEU A 279 32.38 1.87 -7.08
N ASN A 280 33.39 2.71 -6.82
CA ASN A 280 33.25 4.15 -6.76
C ASN A 280 33.45 4.79 -8.16
N ASP A 281 32.40 5.35 -8.74
CA ASP A 281 32.50 6.32 -9.84
C ASP A 281 32.81 7.70 -9.22
N PRO A 282 33.96 8.33 -9.53
CA PRO A 282 34.28 9.62 -8.94
C PRO A 282 33.23 10.65 -9.36
N ILE A 283 32.58 11.29 -8.38
CA ILE A 283 31.67 12.44 -8.59
C ILE A 283 32.44 13.67 -9.15
N LEU A 284 33.73 13.50 -9.49
CA LEU A 284 34.68 14.55 -9.85
C LEU A 284 34.66 14.99 -11.32
N GLN A 285 33.60 14.69 -12.10
CA GLN A 285 33.37 15.45 -13.33
C GLN A 285 32.43 16.62 -13.09
N GLN A 286 32.88 17.55 -12.23
CA GLN A 286 32.41 18.93 -12.33
C GLN A 286 32.95 19.49 -13.64
N THR A 287 32.12 19.53 -14.68
CA THR A 287 32.45 20.21 -15.93
C THR A 287 32.68 21.69 -15.63
N ARG A 288 33.92 22.13 -15.83
CA ARG A 288 34.36 23.50 -15.57
C ARG A 288 33.86 24.43 -16.69
N PRO A 289 33.33 25.63 -16.36
CA PRO A 289 33.26 26.72 -17.32
C PRO A 289 34.67 27.12 -17.77
N ALA A 290 34.85 27.41 -19.05
CA ALA A 290 36.14 27.83 -19.60
C ALA A 290 36.65 29.11 -18.89
N GLY A 291 37.87 29.08 -18.36
CA GLY A 291 38.54 30.23 -17.74
C GLY A 291 38.93 30.08 -16.25
N TYR A 292 38.48 29.03 -15.56
CA TYR A 292 38.92 28.76 -14.19
C TYR A 292 40.24 27.97 -14.20
N GLY A 293 41.31 28.57 -13.68
CA GLY A 293 42.67 28.01 -13.63
C GLY A 293 42.80 26.68 -12.85
N THR A 294 44.04 26.18 -12.77
CA THR A 294 44.39 24.90 -12.13
C THR A 294 44.32 24.96 -10.60
N PHE A 295 43.11 24.95 -10.04
CA PHE A 295 42.92 24.57 -8.64
C PHE A 295 42.66 23.06 -8.53
N PRO A 296 43.12 22.38 -7.46
CA PRO A 296 42.69 21.02 -7.15
C PRO A 296 41.16 20.98 -7.10
N SER A 297 40.55 19.89 -7.57
CA SER A 297 39.09 19.69 -7.51
C SER A 297 38.58 19.99 -6.11
N GLY A 298 37.55 20.84 -6.01
CA GLY A 298 36.95 21.19 -4.72
C GLY A 298 36.55 19.92 -3.98
N ASP A 299 37.09 19.76 -2.78
CA ASP A 299 36.71 18.66 -1.91
C ASP A 299 35.25 18.87 -1.50
N TYR A 300 34.43 17.85 -1.72
CA TYR A 300 33.37 17.48 -0.79
C TYR A 300 33.83 16.31 0.08
N ASN A 301 35.12 15.96 0.02
CA ASN A 301 35.74 15.06 0.96
C ASN A 301 36.06 15.88 2.20
N MET A 302 35.23 15.82 3.24
CA MET A 302 35.58 16.29 4.59
C MET A 302 37.07 16.02 4.82
N ASP A 303 37.89 17.08 4.94
CA ASP A 303 39.35 16.97 5.06
C ASP A 303 39.68 15.85 6.05
N GLN A 304 40.32 14.78 5.58
CA GLN A 304 40.60 13.62 6.42
C GLN A 304 41.58 13.94 7.56
N ARG A 305 42.30 15.07 7.47
CA ARG A 305 43.09 15.60 8.59
C ARG A 305 42.21 16.17 9.71
N LEU A 306 40.95 16.52 9.44
CA LEU A 306 39.99 16.95 10.46
C LEU A 306 39.18 15.77 11.03
N THR A 307 38.77 14.80 10.21
CA THR A 307 37.93 13.67 10.65
C THR A 307 38.70 12.50 11.27
N ARG A 308 40.02 12.41 11.06
CA ARG A 308 40.88 11.37 11.66
C ARG A 308 42.00 11.93 12.54
N SER A 309 41.96 13.22 12.91
CA SER A 309 42.98 13.79 13.80
C SER A 309 42.80 13.27 15.23
N THR A 310 43.77 12.51 15.70
CA THR A 310 43.97 12.23 17.13
C THR A 310 44.86 13.27 17.81
N ALA A 311 45.36 14.25 17.06
CA ALA A 311 46.20 15.32 17.58
C ALA A 311 45.35 16.45 18.16
N GLN A 312 45.67 16.89 19.38
CA GLN A 312 45.06 18.08 19.97
C GLN A 312 45.45 19.33 19.17
N SER A 313 44.45 20.14 18.83
CA SER A 313 44.66 21.43 18.18
C SER A 313 45.43 22.39 19.12
N PRO A 314 46.60 22.92 18.74
CA PRO A 314 47.32 23.89 19.54
C PRO A 314 46.52 25.19 19.63
N GLY A 315 46.00 25.51 20.82
CA GLY A 315 45.28 26.75 21.10
C GLY A 315 43.83 26.60 21.59
N HIS A 316 43.30 25.38 21.69
CA HIS A 316 41.90 25.13 22.09
C HIS A 316 41.72 24.17 23.28
N ASN A 317 42.55 24.30 24.32
CA ASN A 317 42.40 23.62 25.64
C ASN A 317 41.99 22.13 25.57
N GLY A 318 42.49 21.40 24.59
CA GLY A 318 42.39 19.94 24.55
C GLY A 318 41.00 19.36 24.31
N LEU A 319 40.04 20.09 23.72
CA LEU A 319 38.83 19.45 23.21
C LEU A 319 39.15 18.66 21.94
N THR A 320 39.03 17.33 22.05
CA THR A 320 38.95 16.42 20.90
C THR A 320 37.61 16.63 20.19
N VAL A 321 37.65 16.76 18.87
CA VAL A 321 36.47 16.69 18.00
C VAL A 321 36.09 15.22 17.81
#